data_AF-Q12M32-F1
#
_entry.id   AF-Q12M32-F1
#
_cell.length_a   1.000
_cell.length_b   1.000
_cell.length_c   1.000
_cell.angle_alpha   90.00
_cell.angle_beta   90.00
_cell.angle_gamma   90.00
#
_symmetry.space_group_name_H-M   'P 1'
#
loop_
_entity.id
_entity.type
_entity.pdbx_description
1 polymer ?
#
loop_
_entity_poly.entity_id
_entity_poly.type
_entity_poly.pdbx_seq_one_letter_code
_entity_poly.pdbx_strand_id
1 'polypeptide(L)'
;MEYAMSLDDLELQIERTSRLVVAAIFVVPFSYLIWFVCAGQVVSDNTSDWGTFGDFVGGVLNPLIAFFAFYWLTKSIRIQKEELSETKTALQEASVSQKDQAELTFRTLKVQALNSQLEYINTRILTERAYINQLLQQAQKHGLKYTVITKDAENKKLEDILPPLNQEILDLSNQQKDLLQQVQNITSQVSGTPKSGAPS
;
A
#
# COMPACT_ATOMS: atom_id res chain seq x y z
N MET A 1 9.04 17.04 -19.87
CA MET A 1 7.65 17.39 -19.56
C MET A 1 6.79 16.81 -20.65
N GLU A 2 6.46 15.53 -20.50
CA GLU A 2 5.61 14.79 -21.41
C GLU A 2 4.17 15.22 -21.14
N TYR A 3 3.52 15.81 -22.14
CA TYR A 3 2.16 16.29 -22.06
C TYR A 3 1.25 15.05 -22.01
N ALA A 4 1.09 14.47 -20.82
CA ALA A 4 0.06 13.47 -20.54
C ALA A 4 -1.28 14.18 -20.76
N MET A 5 -1.82 14.02 -21.96
CA MET A 5 -3.14 14.52 -22.32
C MET A 5 -4.14 13.89 -21.36
N SER A 6 -4.68 14.70 -20.46
CA SER A 6 -5.62 14.25 -19.44
C SER A 6 -6.87 13.65 -20.09
N LEU A 7 -7.58 12.76 -19.39
CA LEU A 7 -8.86 12.23 -19.87
C LEU A 7 -9.83 13.37 -20.25
N ASP A 8 -9.80 14.47 -19.50
CA ASP A 8 -10.57 15.69 -19.78
C ASP A 8 -10.19 16.32 -21.13
N ASP A 9 -8.89 16.37 -21.46
CA ASP A 9 -8.41 16.88 -22.76
C ASP A 9 -8.85 15.97 -23.92
N LEU A 10 -8.94 14.65 -23.68
CA LEU A 10 -9.44 13.70 -24.66
C LEU A 10 -10.94 13.89 -24.90
N GLU A 11 -11.73 13.99 -23.84
CA GLU A 11 -13.18 14.23 -23.93
C GLU A 11 -13.48 15.52 -24.68
N LEU A 12 -12.76 16.61 -24.36
CA LEU A 12 -12.91 17.89 -25.06
C LEU A 12 -12.56 17.79 -26.56
N GLN A 13 -11.54 17.01 -26.91
CA GLN A 13 -11.18 16.79 -28.32
C GLN A 13 -12.19 15.91 -29.05
N ILE A 14 -12.71 14.87 -28.39
CA ILE A 14 -13.76 14.01 -28.93
C ILE A 14 -15.02 14.85 -29.16
N GLU A 15 -15.45 15.66 -28.20
CA GLU A 15 -16.64 16.51 -28.34
C GLU A 15 -16.50 17.56 -29.44
N ARG A 16 -15.33 18.19 -29.57
CA ARG A 16 -15.07 19.16 -30.64
C ARG A 16 -15.07 18.49 -32.00
N THR A 17 -14.37 17.37 -32.13
CA THR A 17 -14.26 16.65 -33.41
C THR A 17 -15.61 16.03 -33.80
N SER A 18 -16.36 15.49 -32.83
CA SER A 18 -17.73 15.01 -33.02
C SER A 18 -18.67 16.14 -33.49
N ARG A 19 -18.63 17.30 -32.84
CA ARG A 19 -19.39 18.48 -33.30
C ARG A 19 -19.01 18.92 -34.70
N LEU A 20 -17.73 18.87 -35.07
CA LEU A 20 -17.29 19.19 -36.43
C LEU A 20 -17.78 18.17 -37.46
N VAL A 21 -17.74 16.87 -37.14
CA VAL A 21 -18.26 15.82 -38.02
C VAL A 21 -19.78 15.97 -38.19
N VAL A 22 -20.52 16.18 -37.10
CA VAL A 22 -21.97 16.44 -37.14
C VAL A 22 -22.27 17.72 -37.93
N ALA A 23 -21.53 18.79 -37.69
CA ALA A 23 -21.67 20.03 -38.47
C ALA A 23 -21.39 19.80 -39.95
N ALA A 24 -20.36 19.04 -40.32
CA ALA A 24 -20.06 18.71 -41.71
C ALA A 24 -21.20 17.91 -42.38
N ILE A 25 -21.80 16.96 -41.65
CA ILE A 25 -22.95 16.17 -42.12
C ILE A 25 -24.14 17.06 -42.48
N PHE A 26 -24.36 18.17 -41.76
CA PHE A 26 -25.46 19.10 -42.06
C PHE A 26 -25.06 20.21 -43.04
N VAL A 27 -23.87 20.79 -42.90
CA VAL A 27 -23.40 21.95 -43.68
C VAL A 27 -23.20 21.57 -45.16
N VAL A 28 -22.66 20.39 -45.46
CA VAL A 28 -22.44 19.95 -46.85
C VAL A 28 -23.76 19.85 -47.64
N PRO A 29 -24.79 19.09 -47.20
CA PRO A 29 -26.06 19.06 -47.92
C PRO A 29 -26.82 20.39 -47.84
N PHE A 30 -26.72 21.13 -46.73
CA PHE A 30 -27.39 22.43 -46.61
C PHE A 30 -26.80 23.49 -47.56
N SER A 31 -25.47 23.53 -47.72
CA SER A 31 -24.81 24.40 -48.69
C SER A 31 -25.19 24.06 -50.13
N TYR A 32 -25.32 22.77 -50.45
CA TYR A 32 -25.81 22.31 -51.75
C TYR A 32 -27.27 22.72 -51.98
N LEU A 33 -28.14 22.58 -50.97
CA LEU A 33 -29.54 23.02 -51.03
C LEU A 33 -29.68 24.53 -51.23
N ILE A 34 -28.87 25.34 -50.53
CA ILE A 34 -28.85 26.80 -50.73
C ILE A 34 -28.47 27.13 -52.18
N TRP A 35 -27.41 26.52 -52.70
CA TRP A 35 -27.00 26.72 -54.09
C TRP A 35 -28.10 26.30 -55.07
N PHE A 36 -28.75 25.16 -54.83
CA PHE A 36 -29.83 24.62 -55.65
C PHE A 36 -31.03 25.58 -55.75
N VAL A 37 -31.45 26.15 -54.61
CA VAL A 37 -32.55 27.13 -54.54
C VAL A 37 -32.15 28.46 -55.17
N CYS A 38 -30.95 28.98 -54.89
CA CYS A 38 -30.46 30.23 -55.49
C CYS A 38 -30.23 30.12 -57.00
N ALA A 39 -29.91 28.93 -57.52
CA ALA A 39 -29.75 28.66 -58.93
C ALA A 39 -31.08 28.44 -59.68
N GLY A 40 -32.23 28.52 -58.99
CA GLY A 40 -33.56 28.38 -59.59
C GLY A 40 -33.86 26.99 -60.16
N GLN A 41 -33.17 25.95 -59.67
CA GLN A 41 -33.36 24.58 -60.13
C GLN A 41 -34.67 24.01 -59.56
N VAL A 42 -35.36 23.18 -60.35
CA VAL A 42 -36.58 22.49 -59.91
C VAL A 42 -36.18 21.16 -59.26
N VAL A 43 -36.73 20.91 -58.07
CA VAL A 43 -36.57 19.65 -57.33
C VAL A 43 -37.00 18.47 -58.21
N SER A 44 -36.15 17.44 -58.37
CA SER A 44 -36.52 16.29 -59.19
C SER A 44 -37.65 15.50 -58.55
N ASP A 45 -38.69 15.21 -59.33
CA ASP A 45 -39.80 14.32 -58.96
C ASP A 45 -39.43 12.83 -59.10
N ASN A 46 -38.26 12.52 -59.68
CA ASN A 46 -37.79 11.16 -59.88
C ASN A 46 -37.02 10.67 -58.64
N THR A 47 -37.58 9.66 -57.96
CA THR A 47 -36.97 9.01 -56.79
C THR A 47 -35.55 8.48 -57.06
N SER A 48 -35.21 8.13 -58.31
CA SER A 48 -33.87 7.63 -58.68
C SER A 48 -32.75 8.67 -58.49
N ASP A 49 -33.06 9.95 -58.65
CA ASP A 49 -32.07 11.03 -58.52
C ASP A 49 -31.69 11.25 -57.05
N TRP A 50 -32.66 11.08 -56.15
CA TRP A 50 -32.46 11.12 -54.70
C TRP A 50 -31.66 9.92 -54.19
N GLY A 51 -31.83 8.75 -54.80
CA GLY A 51 -30.98 7.58 -54.55
C GLY A 51 -29.51 7.88 -54.89
N THR A 52 -29.26 8.38 -56.10
CA THR A 52 -27.91 8.75 -56.57
C THR A 52 -27.24 9.82 -55.70
N PHE A 53 -28.01 10.82 -55.25
CA PHE A 53 -27.52 11.84 -54.33
C PHE A 53 -27.15 11.26 -52.95
N GLY A 54 -28.00 10.38 -52.41
CA GLY A 54 -27.71 9.64 -51.18
C GLY A 54 -26.44 8.80 -51.28
N ASP A 55 -26.22 8.15 -52.43
CA ASP A 55 -25.02 7.35 -52.69
C ASP A 55 -23.75 8.22 -52.73
N PHE A 56 -23.81 9.42 -53.31
CA PHE A 56 -22.67 10.35 -53.30
C PHE A 56 -22.35 10.85 -51.89
N VAL A 57 -23.37 11.31 -51.15
CA VAL A 57 -23.20 11.82 -49.78
C VAL A 57 -22.72 10.70 -48.86
N GLY A 58 -23.30 9.51 -48.96
CA GLY A 58 -22.89 8.31 -48.23
C GLY A 58 -21.48 7.85 -48.60
N GLY A 59 -21.11 7.93 -49.88
CA GLY A 59 -19.79 7.56 -50.38
C GLY A 59 -18.66 8.45 -49.85
N VAL A 60 -18.94 9.73 -49.55
CA VAL A 60 -17.97 10.66 -48.95
C VAL A 60 -17.99 10.59 -47.42
N LEU A 61 -19.18 10.54 -46.80
CA LEU A 61 -19.31 10.53 -45.34
C LEU A 61 -18.82 9.22 -44.72
N ASN A 62 -19.06 8.08 -45.37
CA ASN A 62 -18.76 6.77 -44.77
C ASN A 62 -17.26 6.55 -44.51
N PRO A 63 -16.34 6.80 -45.47
CA PRO A 63 -14.89 6.75 -45.20
C PRO A 63 -14.42 7.78 -44.16
N LEU A 64 -15.02 8.97 -44.14
CA LEU A 64 -14.66 10.04 -43.20
C LEU A 64 -15.05 9.66 -41.76
N ILE A 65 -16.26 9.14 -41.55
CA ILE A 65 -16.73 8.63 -40.26
C ILE A 65 -15.86 7.44 -39.82
N ALA A 66 -15.57 6.50 -40.73
CA ALA A 66 -14.72 5.34 -40.43
C ALA A 66 -13.29 5.76 -40.00
N PHE A 67 -12.72 6.77 -40.64
CA PHE A 67 -11.41 7.32 -40.27
C PHE A 67 -11.42 7.90 -38.85
N PHE A 68 -12.40 8.75 -38.51
CA PHE A 68 -12.50 9.32 -37.16
C PHE A 68 -12.78 8.26 -36.10
N ALA A 69 -13.62 7.27 -36.40
CA ALA A 69 -13.86 6.14 -35.51
C ALA A 69 -12.56 5.36 -35.22
N PHE A 70 -11.76 5.07 -36.25
CA PHE A 70 -10.48 4.38 -36.09
C PHE A 70 -9.46 5.24 -35.32
N TYR A 71 -9.40 6.54 -35.61
CA TYR A 71 -8.54 7.49 -34.92
C TYR A 71 -8.83 7.52 -33.42
N TRP A 72 -10.10 7.64 -33.03
CA TRP A 72 -10.51 7.65 -31.63
C TRP A 72 -10.29 6.31 -30.94
N LEU A 73 -10.56 5.20 -31.62
CA LEU A 73 -10.27 3.87 -31.08
C LEU A 73 -8.78 3.73 -30.77
N THR A 74 -7.92 4.15 -31.70
CA THR A 74 -6.46 4.10 -31.54
C THR A 74 -5.99 4.98 -30.38
N LYS A 75 -6.55 6.20 -30.26
CA LYS A 75 -6.26 7.11 -29.14
C LYS A 75 -6.69 6.52 -27.80
N SER A 76 -7.89 5.97 -27.73
CA SER A 76 -8.44 5.34 -26.52
C SER A 76 -7.58 4.17 -26.07
N ILE A 77 -7.17 3.29 -27.00
CA ILE A 77 -6.29 2.16 -26.69
C ILE A 77 -4.92 2.62 -26.17
N ARG A 78 -4.36 3.71 -26.71
CA ARG A 78 -3.07 4.23 -26.26
C ARG A 78 -3.15 4.73 -24.82
N ILE A 79 -4.20 5.49 -24.49
CA ILE A 79 -4.42 6.01 -23.13
C ILE A 79 -4.68 4.86 -22.15
N GLN A 80 -5.55 3.90 -22.50
CA GLN A 80 -5.80 2.72 -21.67
C GLN A 80 -4.51 1.93 -21.38
N LYS A 81 -3.58 1.85 -22.34
CA LYS A 81 -2.27 1.21 -22.12
C LYS A 81 -1.36 2.01 -21.19
N GLU A 82 -1.38 3.32 -21.28
CA GLU A 82 -0.63 4.23 -20.43
C GLU A 82 -1.13 4.15 -18.99
N GLU A 83 -2.44 4.29 -18.77
CA GLU A 83 -3.08 4.11 -17.47
C GLU A 83 -2.81 2.73 -16.85
N LEU A 84 -2.84 1.66 -17.67
CA LEU A 84 -2.51 0.32 -17.21
C LEU A 84 -1.03 0.19 -16.81
N SER A 85 -0.14 0.86 -17.54
CA SER A 85 1.28 0.90 -17.22
C SER A 85 1.53 1.64 -15.90
N GLU A 86 0.92 2.81 -15.72
CA GLU A 86 1.00 3.58 -14.48
C GLU A 86 0.42 2.81 -13.30
N THR A 87 -0.75 2.18 -13.48
CA THR A 87 -1.39 1.32 -12.47
C THR A 87 -0.48 0.16 -12.08
N LYS A 88 0.18 -0.47 -13.07
CA LYS A 88 1.11 -1.57 -12.82
C LYS A 88 2.33 -1.10 -12.02
N THR A 89 2.90 0.06 -12.35
CA THR A 89 4.02 0.64 -11.59
C THR A 89 3.61 0.95 -10.15
N ALA A 90 2.47 1.63 -9.96
CA ALA A 90 1.94 1.94 -8.64
C ALA A 90 1.70 0.67 -7.80
N LEU A 91 1.19 -0.41 -8.42
CA LEU A 91 0.99 -1.69 -7.74
C LEU A 91 2.31 -2.39 -7.37
N GLN A 92 3.33 -2.28 -8.23
CA GLN A 92 4.67 -2.81 -7.93
C GLN A 92 5.31 -2.06 -6.76
N GLU A 93 5.26 -0.73 -6.76
CA GLU A 93 5.73 0.10 -5.66
C GLU A 93 4.98 -0.19 -4.36
N ALA A 94 3.65 -0.31 -4.42
CA ALA A 94 2.84 -0.71 -3.27
C ALA A 94 3.21 -2.10 -2.74
N SER A 95 3.48 -3.07 -3.64
CA SER A 95 3.93 -4.40 -3.24
C SER A 95 5.29 -4.40 -2.55
N VAL A 96 6.23 -3.57 -3.01
CA VAL A 96 7.54 -3.39 -2.35
C VAL A 96 7.33 -2.76 -0.97
N SER A 97 6.60 -1.65 -0.89
CA SER A 97 6.31 -0.98 0.38
C SER A 97 5.61 -1.91 1.38
N GLN A 98 4.69 -2.76 0.91
CA GLN A 98 4.00 -3.74 1.76
C GLN A 98 4.98 -4.79 2.33
N LYS A 99 5.96 -5.25 1.55
CA LYS A 99 7.00 -6.18 2.03
C LYS A 99 7.87 -5.51 3.09
N ASP A 100 8.30 -4.27 2.85
CA ASP A 100 9.11 -3.50 3.80
C ASP A 100 8.33 -3.26 5.11
N GLN A 101 7.05 -2.91 5.02
CA GLN A 101 6.16 -2.76 6.19
C GLN A 101 5.98 -4.07 6.95
N ALA A 102 5.82 -5.19 6.26
CA ALA A 102 5.71 -6.51 6.91
C ALA A 102 7.00 -6.86 7.66
N GLU A 103 8.17 -6.56 7.10
CA GLU A 103 9.45 -6.77 7.77
C GLU A 103 9.60 -5.87 9.00
N LEU A 104 9.29 -4.57 8.88
CA LEU A 104 9.32 -3.64 10.02
C LEU A 104 8.35 -4.07 11.13
N THR A 105 7.16 -4.54 10.76
CA THR A 105 6.18 -5.07 11.71
C THR A 105 6.72 -6.31 12.41
N PHE A 106 7.31 -7.25 11.69
CA PHE A 106 7.93 -8.44 12.28
C PHE A 106 9.06 -8.08 13.25
N ARG A 107 9.91 -7.11 12.89
CA ARG A 107 10.98 -6.60 13.77
C ARG A 107 10.41 -5.96 15.02
N THR A 108 9.34 -5.17 14.89
CA THR A 108 8.64 -4.53 16.03
C THR A 108 8.03 -5.57 16.96
N LEU A 109 7.35 -6.58 16.41
CA LEU A 109 6.79 -7.69 17.19
C LEU A 109 7.87 -8.48 17.92
N LYS A 110 9.04 -8.69 17.29
CA LYS A 110 10.18 -9.34 17.93
C LYS A 110 10.69 -8.51 19.12
N VAL A 111 10.87 -7.20 18.95
CA VAL A 111 11.26 -6.29 20.06
C VAL A 111 10.21 -6.31 21.16
N GLN A 112 8.93 -6.27 20.82
CA GLN A 112 7.84 -6.35 21.79
C GLN A 112 7.87 -7.66 22.59
N ALA A 113 8.06 -8.80 21.91
CA ALA A 113 8.17 -10.10 22.58
C ALA A 113 9.37 -10.16 23.53
N LEU A 114 10.53 -9.62 23.13
CA LEU A 114 11.71 -9.52 23.99
C LEU A 114 11.46 -8.62 25.20
N ASN A 115 10.78 -7.48 25.02
CA ASN A 115 10.40 -6.60 26.13
C ASN A 115 9.43 -7.29 27.10
N SER A 116 8.47 -8.08 26.61
CA SER A 116 7.59 -8.88 27.47
C SER A 116 8.39 -9.92 28.27
N GLN A 117 9.42 -10.55 27.68
CA GLN A 117 10.31 -11.46 28.40
C GLN A 117 11.15 -10.73 29.46
N LEU A 118 11.66 -9.54 29.14
CA LEU A 118 12.36 -8.70 30.10
C LEU A 118 11.47 -8.37 31.30
N GLU A 119 10.22 -8.00 31.06
CA GLU A 119 9.27 -7.70 32.14
C GLU A 119 8.97 -8.92 33.02
N TYR A 120 8.83 -10.10 32.39
CA TYR A 120 8.71 -11.35 33.12
C TYR A 120 9.93 -11.63 34.00
N ILE A 121 11.15 -11.49 33.46
CA ILE A 121 12.39 -11.69 34.22
C ILE A 121 12.53 -10.66 35.35
N ASN A 122 12.20 -9.40 35.10
CA ASN A 122 12.20 -8.34 36.11
C ASN A 122 11.27 -8.71 37.27
N THR A 123 10.05 -9.12 36.96
CA THR A 123 9.06 -9.55 37.96
C THR A 123 9.55 -10.76 38.75
N ARG A 124 10.16 -11.74 38.08
CA ARG A 124 10.77 -12.93 38.69
C ARG A 124 11.87 -12.55 39.67
N ILE A 125 12.84 -11.72 39.25
CA ILE A 125 13.93 -11.24 40.11
C ILE A 125 13.37 -10.50 41.34
N LEU A 126 12.39 -9.62 41.14
CA LEU A 126 11.76 -8.88 42.24
C LEU A 126 11.07 -9.82 43.24
N THR A 127 10.37 -10.84 42.74
CA THR A 127 9.68 -11.82 43.57
C THR A 127 10.66 -12.67 44.37
N GLU A 128 11.76 -13.14 43.75
CA GLU A 128 12.80 -13.89 44.47
C GLU A 128 13.50 -13.03 45.53
N ARG A 129 13.82 -11.77 45.22
CA ARG A 129 14.41 -10.84 46.19
C ARG A 129 13.47 -10.56 47.36
N ALA A 130 12.18 -10.38 47.10
CA ALA A 130 11.18 -10.20 48.14
C ALA A 130 11.11 -11.43 49.07
N TYR A 131 11.17 -12.64 48.49
CA TYR A 131 11.20 -13.88 49.24
C TYR A 131 12.46 -14.00 50.11
N ILE A 132 13.65 -13.72 49.58
CA ILE A 132 14.90 -13.67 50.38
C ILE A 132 14.74 -12.70 51.55
N ASN A 133 14.26 -11.48 51.29
CA ASN A 133 14.09 -10.48 52.34
C ASN A 133 13.13 -10.96 53.43
N GLN A 134 12.05 -11.64 53.07
CA GLN A 134 11.12 -12.26 54.01
C GLN A 134 11.82 -13.35 54.85
N LEU A 135 12.61 -14.23 54.22
CA LEU A 135 13.37 -15.26 54.93
C LEU A 135 14.38 -14.65 55.91
N LEU A 136 15.12 -13.61 55.48
CA LEU A 136 16.10 -12.93 56.32
C LEU A 136 15.43 -12.24 57.53
N GLN A 137 14.25 -11.63 57.36
CA GLN A 137 13.49 -11.08 58.48
C GLN A 137 13.07 -12.15 59.49
N GLN A 138 12.67 -13.34 59.03
CA GLN A 138 12.37 -14.47 59.91
C GLN A 138 13.64 -14.98 60.62
N ALA A 139 14.76 -15.04 59.91
CA ALA A 139 16.06 -15.41 60.47
C ALA A 139 16.52 -14.46 61.56
N GLN A 140 16.27 -13.16 61.42
CA GLN A 140 16.58 -12.16 62.45
C GLN A 140 15.76 -12.38 63.72
N LYS A 141 14.50 -12.83 63.60
CA LYS A 141 13.62 -13.11 64.74
C LYS A 141 13.90 -14.44 65.43
N HIS A 142 14.30 -15.48 64.69
CA HIS A 142 14.38 -16.86 65.19
C HIS A 142 15.80 -17.48 65.13
N GLY A 143 16.78 -16.80 64.55
CA GLY A 143 18.13 -17.29 64.29
C GLY A 143 18.26 -18.11 63.00
N LEU A 144 19.48 -18.20 62.46
CA LEU A 144 19.79 -18.84 61.16
C LEU A 144 19.56 -20.36 61.10
N LYS A 145 19.44 -21.04 62.25
CA LYS A 145 19.22 -22.49 62.34
C LYS A 145 17.75 -22.91 62.24
N TYR A 146 16.83 -21.96 62.10
CA TYR A 146 15.40 -22.21 61.99
C TYR A 146 15.04 -22.81 60.63
N THR A 147 14.00 -23.67 60.59
CA THR A 147 13.47 -24.26 59.36
C THR A 147 12.29 -23.47 58.85
N VAL A 148 12.26 -23.18 57.56
CA VAL A 148 11.17 -22.46 56.90
C VAL A 148 10.48 -23.37 55.90
N ILE A 149 9.17 -23.16 55.74
CA ILE A 149 8.38 -23.82 54.70
C ILE A 149 8.69 -23.12 53.38
N THR A 150 9.20 -23.87 52.41
CA THR A 150 9.56 -23.37 51.08
C THR A 150 8.31 -23.13 50.21
N LYS A 151 8.50 -22.52 49.04
CA LYS A 151 7.46 -22.39 48.01
C LYS A 151 6.89 -23.74 47.57
N ASP A 152 7.67 -24.82 47.73
CA ASP A 152 7.32 -26.20 47.39
C ASP A 152 6.70 -26.96 48.58
N ALA A 153 6.33 -26.25 49.64
CA ALA A 153 5.79 -26.81 50.89
C ALA A 153 6.75 -27.78 51.63
N GLU A 154 8.07 -27.63 51.43
CA GLU A 154 9.09 -28.43 52.12
C GLU A 154 9.70 -27.67 53.30
N ASN A 155 10.03 -28.38 54.39
CA ASN A 155 10.77 -27.80 55.52
C ASN A 155 12.28 -27.88 55.25
N LYS A 156 12.92 -26.74 55.00
CA LYS A 156 14.38 -26.65 54.80
C LYS A 156 14.99 -25.60 55.71
N LYS A 157 16.28 -25.76 56.04
CA LYS A 157 17.02 -24.72 56.77
C LYS A 157 17.38 -23.57 55.84
N LEU A 158 17.50 -22.37 56.39
CA LEU A 158 17.88 -21.20 55.58
C LEU A 158 19.25 -21.34 54.91
N GLU A 159 20.22 -22.01 55.55
CA GLU A 159 21.55 -22.27 55.00
C GLU A 159 21.51 -23.08 53.69
N ASP A 160 20.50 -23.91 53.51
CA ASP A 160 20.32 -24.76 52.33
C ASP A 160 19.46 -24.07 51.23
N ILE A 161 18.68 -23.04 51.58
CA ILE A 161 17.75 -22.36 50.68
C ILE A 161 18.37 -21.11 50.05
N LEU A 162 19.15 -20.35 50.82
CA LEU A 162 19.70 -19.07 50.34
C LEU A 162 20.69 -19.21 49.17
N PRO A 163 21.63 -20.18 49.17
CA PRO A 163 22.57 -20.35 48.05
C PRO A 163 21.90 -20.63 46.69
N PRO A 164 20.98 -21.60 46.53
CA PRO A 164 20.34 -21.86 45.24
C PRO A 164 19.49 -20.68 44.77
N LEU A 165 18.80 -19.98 45.68
CA LEU A 165 18.01 -18.80 45.32
C LEU A 165 18.87 -17.62 44.83
N ASN A 166 20.04 -17.42 45.46
CA ASN A 166 21.01 -16.43 44.99
C ASN A 166 21.57 -16.80 43.62
N GLN A 167 21.84 -18.08 43.36
CA GLN A 167 22.24 -18.54 42.03
C GLN A 167 21.14 -18.30 40.99
N GLU A 168 19.88 -18.59 41.31
CA GLU A 168 18.76 -18.34 40.42
C GLU A 168 18.60 -16.84 40.08
N ILE A 169 18.81 -15.93 41.04
CA ILE A 169 18.82 -14.49 40.78
C ILE A 169 19.99 -14.08 39.88
N LEU A 170 21.18 -14.67 40.05
CA LEU A 170 22.34 -14.42 39.19
C LEU A 170 22.06 -14.90 37.76
N ASP A 171 21.49 -16.08 37.60
CA ASP A 171 21.12 -16.64 36.29
C ASP A 171 20.06 -15.77 35.60
N LEU A 172 19.02 -15.35 36.31
CA LEU A 172 18.01 -14.43 35.80
C LEU A 172 18.62 -13.08 35.41
N SER A 173 19.57 -12.57 36.19
CA SER A 173 20.27 -11.32 35.87
C SER A 173 21.15 -11.45 34.63
N ASN A 174 21.77 -12.61 34.41
CA ASN A 174 22.54 -12.89 33.20
C ASN A 174 21.61 -12.99 31.97
N GLN A 175 20.47 -13.67 32.10
CA GLN A 175 19.45 -13.73 31.05
C GLN A 175 18.89 -12.34 30.70
N GLN A 176 18.62 -11.51 31.72
CA GLN A 176 18.18 -10.12 31.53
C GLN A 176 19.20 -9.34 30.68
N LYS A 177 20.49 -9.47 31.00
CA LYS A 177 21.58 -8.80 30.27
C LYS A 177 21.64 -9.25 28.81
N ASP A 178 21.49 -10.54 28.55
CA ASP A 178 21.45 -11.09 27.19
C ASP A 178 20.27 -10.54 26.38
N LEU A 179 19.05 -10.55 26.95
CA LEU A 179 17.87 -10.00 26.30
C LEU A 179 18.01 -8.50 25.99
N LEU A 180 18.59 -7.71 26.91
CA LEU A 180 18.88 -6.29 26.68
C LEU A 180 19.84 -6.11 25.49
N GLN A 181 20.85 -6.97 25.36
CA GLN A 181 21.77 -6.93 24.23
C GLN A 181 21.06 -7.31 22.92
N GLN A 182 20.15 -8.30 22.94
CA GLN A 182 19.35 -8.65 21.76
C GLN A 182 18.43 -7.49 21.31
N VAL A 183 17.79 -6.80 22.25
CA VAL A 183 16.97 -5.61 21.95
C VAL A 183 17.84 -4.51 21.32
N GLN A 184 18.98 -4.18 21.93
CA GLN A 184 19.91 -3.18 21.39
C GLN A 184 20.41 -3.52 19.98
N ASN A 185 20.70 -4.80 19.71
CA ASN A 185 21.13 -5.26 18.39
C ASN A 185 20.03 -5.07 17.34
N ILE A 186 18.77 -5.34 17.68
CA ILE A 186 17.65 -5.16 16.74
C ILE A 186 17.35 -3.67 16.52
N THR A 187 17.39 -2.85 17.59
CA THR A 187 17.11 -1.41 17.49
C THR A 187 18.22 -0.65 16.77
N SER A 188 19.50 -1.01 16.94
CA SER A 188 20.62 -0.37 16.25
C SER A 188 20.62 -0.61 14.74
N GLN A 189 20.16 -1.79 14.29
CA GLN A 189 19.95 -2.07 12.87
C GLN A 189 18.86 -1.19 12.24
N VAL A 190 17.86 -0.76 13.03
CA VAL A 190 16.78 0.13 12.56
C VAL A 190 17.27 1.58 12.40
N SER A 191 18.23 2.03 13.22
CA SER A 191 18.84 3.36 13.06
C SER A 191 19.87 3.46 11.93
N GLY A 192 20.35 2.32 11.41
CA GLY A 192 21.41 2.24 10.41
C GLY A 192 20.94 2.00 8.97
N THR A 193 19.66 1.73 8.72
CA THR A 193 19.13 1.58 7.35
C THR A 193 18.98 2.96 6.71
N PRO A 194 19.74 3.31 5.65
CA PRO A 194 19.49 4.52 4.90
C PRO A 194 18.09 4.42 4.29
N LYS A 195 17.34 5.53 4.28
CA LYS A 195 16.14 5.67 3.44
C LYS A 195 16.55 5.36 2.00
N SER A 196 16.30 4.13 1.56
CA SER A 196 16.47 3.73 0.18
C SER A 196 15.51 4.54 -0.68
N GLY A 197 16.07 5.40 -1.53
CA GLY A 197 15.43 5.93 -2.74
C GLY A 197 14.16 6.76 -2.55
N ALA A 198 14.30 8.04 -2.20
CA ALA A 198 13.36 9.03 -2.72
C ALA A 198 13.74 9.29 -4.18
N PRO A 199 12.86 9.08 -5.18
CA PRO A 199 13.18 9.42 -6.56
C PRO A 199 13.28 10.95 -6.70
N SER A 200 14.35 11.37 -7.38
CA SER A 200 14.60 12.75 -7.82
C SER A 200 13.78 13.09 -9.05
#